data_AF-A0A179GTK1-F1
#
_entry.id   AF-A0A179GTK1-F1
#
_cell.length_a   1.000
_cell.length_b   1.000
_cell.length_c   1.000
_cell.angle_alpha   90.00
_cell.angle_beta   90.00
_cell.angle_gamma   90.00
#
_symmetry.space_group_name_H-M   'P 1'
#
loop_
_entity.id
_entity.type
_entity.pdbx_description
1 polymer ?
#
loop_
_entity_poly.entity_id
_entity_poly.type
_entity_poly.pdbx_seq_one_letter_code
_entity_poly.pdbx_strand_id
1 'polypeptide(L)'
;MAQLPVEVIIERYFQLVSEADARLADRFGISVEEAHTRGLRQTLFWGADKMCWPPLYEEAQCSSIPASNLAHNALGPKTGNGDLAYADARFFNSGSVIGPIGDLRDFINAGIDEMEATFDPKFEYHNSDQVYLARLFGRQELSRNQQVIHARNSSGIKSLSAVRPQYLNTTEHHVAIDYESTLFQTGCYFDRWMHTLNFNNSDNTATVQKDVFDQGQTFKPYPLQMPANVYQSLLRVYNSIAEQQSMSSQEWIGSLKLVTNVVSKNIFAFYHATCSKKSLLSRFKSYWFHPFMESLMRAAFRETQAGELITEKLIDGREWVYKTSYPTDAGVDEDQLGGVFTDSEAEGFVSYTTLCSDHLDLFKPKQ
;
A
#
# COMPACT_ATOMS: atom_id res chain seq x y z
N MET A 1 -2.81 4.10 8.46
CA MET A 1 -1.99 3.92 9.68
C MET A 1 -0.73 3.18 9.28
N ALA A 2 0.44 3.81 9.42
CA ALA A 2 1.73 3.25 9.00
C ALA A 2 2.40 2.54 10.18
N GLN A 3 2.77 1.27 10.05
CA GLN A 3 3.42 0.51 11.14
C GLN A 3 4.84 0.07 10.83
N LEU A 4 5.29 0.21 9.58
CA LEU A 4 6.65 -0.11 9.17
C LEU A 4 7.42 1.17 8.83
N PRO A 5 8.74 1.21 9.07
CA PRO A 5 9.54 2.37 8.70
C PRO A 5 9.66 2.53 7.18
N VAL A 6 9.93 3.77 6.75
CA VAL A 6 9.83 4.20 5.34
C VAL A 6 10.80 3.47 4.40
N GLU A 7 11.99 3.11 4.85
CA GLU A 7 12.94 2.36 4.02
C GLU A 7 12.40 0.99 3.60
N VAL A 8 11.66 0.29 4.47
CA VAL A 8 11.04 -1.00 4.14
C VAL A 8 9.96 -0.81 3.07
N ILE A 9 9.24 0.32 3.13
CA ILE A 9 8.23 0.68 2.15
C ILE A 9 8.87 0.91 0.78
N ILE A 10 9.98 1.66 0.73
CA ILE A 10 10.71 1.93 -0.52
C ILE A 10 11.28 0.62 -1.10
N GLU A 11 11.91 -0.22 -0.28
CA GLU A 11 12.42 -1.53 -0.74
C GLU A 11 11.32 -2.41 -1.32
N ARG A 12 10.18 -2.51 -0.62
CA ARG A 12 9.04 -3.29 -1.08
C ARG A 12 8.41 -2.74 -2.34
N TYR A 13 8.38 -1.41 -2.51
CA TYR A 13 7.88 -0.79 -3.72
C TYR A 13 8.67 -1.27 -4.95
N PHE A 14 10.01 -1.23 -4.91
CA PHE A 14 10.80 -1.69 -6.06
C PHE A 14 10.74 -3.20 -6.28
N GLN A 15 10.64 -3.99 -5.20
CA GLN A 15 10.37 -5.41 -5.33
C GLN A 15 9.03 -5.66 -6.05
N LEU A 16 7.96 -4.97 -5.64
CA LEU A 16 6.65 -5.07 -6.27
C LEU A 16 6.68 -4.66 -7.74
N VAL A 17 7.34 -3.55 -8.08
CA VAL A 17 7.53 -3.09 -9.47
C VAL A 17 8.16 -4.21 -10.30
N SER A 18 9.29 -4.76 -9.86
CA SER A 18 10.02 -5.80 -10.59
C SER A 18 9.17 -7.05 -10.79
N GLU A 19 8.47 -7.51 -9.76
CA GLU A 19 7.62 -8.70 -9.84
C GLU A 19 6.39 -8.47 -10.72
N ALA A 20 5.81 -7.28 -10.67
CA ALA A 20 4.61 -6.94 -11.42
C ALA A 20 4.89 -6.73 -12.91
N ASP A 21 6.03 -6.11 -13.24
CA ASP A 21 6.52 -6.01 -14.62
C ASP A 21 6.83 -7.40 -15.20
N ALA A 22 7.44 -8.29 -14.43
CA ALA A 22 7.68 -9.68 -14.85
C ALA A 22 6.36 -10.40 -15.17
N ARG A 23 5.37 -10.34 -14.26
CA ARG A 23 4.03 -10.93 -14.49
C ARG A 23 3.32 -10.31 -15.70
N LEU A 24 3.45 -9.00 -15.91
CA LEU A 24 2.87 -8.32 -17.06
C LEU A 24 3.54 -8.80 -18.36
N ALA A 25 4.86 -8.88 -18.41
CA ALA A 25 5.60 -9.38 -19.56
C ALA A 25 5.23 -10.85 -19.88
N ASP A 26 5.15 -11.71 -18.86
CA ASP A 26 4.74 -13.12 -18.98
C ASP A 26 3.33 -13.25 -19.57
N ARG A 27 2.38 -12.40 -19.15
CA ARG A 27 1.02 -12.39 -19.69
C ARG A 27 0.99 -12.09 -21.19
N PHE A 28 1.91 -11.24 -21.66
CA PHE A 28 2.09 -10.91 -23.08
C PHE A 28 3.00 -11.89 -23.84
N GLY A 29 3.70 -12.80 -23.13
CA GLY A 29 4.65 -13.74 -23.74
C GLY A 29 5.89 -13.06 -24.33
N ILE A 30 6.34 -11.98 -23.70
CA ILE A 30 7.49 -11.16 -24.13
C ILE A 30 8.48 -10.96 -22.97
N SER A 31 9.66 -10.42 -23.26
CA SER A 31 10.62 -10.01 -22.21
C SER A 31 10.15 -8.74 -21.48
N VAL A 32 10.68 -8.51 -20.28
CA VAL A 32 10.42 -7.28 -19.52
C VAL A 32 10.93 -6.05 -20.29
N GLU A 33 12.09 -6.15 -20.92
CA GLU A 33 12.68 -5.08 -21.73
C GLU A 33 11.78 -4.72 -22.93
N GLU A 34 11.19 -5.73 -23.56
CA GLU A 34 10.24 -5.52 -24.66
C GLU A 34 8.92 -4.93 -24.16
N ALA A 35 8.40 -5.38 -23.01
CA ALA A 35 7.23 -4.77 -22.37
C ALA A 35 7.48 -3.28 -22.10
N HIS A 36 8.63 -2.94 -21.51
CA HIS A 36 9.04 -1.56 -21.24
C HIS A 36 9.18 -0.71 -22.48
N THR A 37 9.69 -1.27 -23.59
CA THR A 37 9.80 -0.59 -24.89
C THR A 37 8.42 -0.28 -25.49
N ARG A 38 7.42 -1.11 -25.19
CA ARG A 38 6.02 -0.92 -25.59
C ARG A 38 5.24 -0.02 -24.62
N GLY A 39 5.88 0.51 -23.58
CA GLY A 39 5.21 1.30 -22.53
C GLY A 39 4.38 0.47 -21.55
N LEU A 40 4.49 -0.86 -21.56
CA LEU A 40 3.79 -1.74 -20.62
C LEU A 40 4.60 -1.82 -19.32
N ARG A 41 4.16 -1.09 -18.30
CA ARG A 41 4.83 -0.99 -17.00
C ARG A 41 3.83 -0.99 -15.85
N GLN A 42 4.32 -1.24 -14.64
CA GLN A 42 3.56 -1.13 -13.40
C GLN A 42 4.34 -0.31 -12.38
N THR A 43 3.99 0.96 -12.24
CA THR A 43 4.69 1.95 -11.39
C THR A 43 3.79 2.54 -10.31
N LEU A 44 2.47 2.52 -10.47
CA LEU A 44 1.51 3.03 -9.50
C LEU A 44 0.76 1.88 -8.84
N PHE A 45 1.06 1.62 -7.57
CA PHE A 45 0.44 0.54 -6.81
C PHE A 45 -0.66 1.08 -5.90
N TRP A 46 -1.85 0.51 -6.02
CA TRP A 46 -3.04 0.86 -5.23
C TRP A 46 -3.47 -0.28 -4.32
N GLY A 47 -4.28 0.01 -3.31
CA GLY A 47 -4.80 -1.00 -2.39
C GLY A 47 -5.78 -1.97 -3.07
N ALA A 48 -5.97 -3.15 -2.48
CA ALA A 48 -6.88 -4.17 -2.97
C ALA A 48 -8.09 -4.38 -2.03
N ASP A 49 -9.30 -4.25 -2.54
CA ASP A 49 -10.52 -4.66 -1.87
C ASP A 49 -10.99 -6.07 -2.27
N LYS A 50 -11.68 -6.74 -1.34
CA LYS A 50 -12.31 -8.06 -1.53
C LYS A 50 -13.63 -8.00 -2.31
N MET A 51 -14.15 -6.82 -2.56
CA MET A 51 -15.38 -6.59 -3.33
C MET A 51 -15.21 -5.42 -4.29
N CYS A 52 -15.92 -5.46 -5.41
CA CYS A 52 -16.02 -4.27 -6.26
C CYS A 52 -16.91 -3.23 -5.58
N TRP A 53 -16.38 -2.04 -5.35
CA TRP A 53 -17.15 -0.93 -4.80
C TRP A 53 -16.92 0.35 -5.61
N PRO A 54 -18.02 1.03 -6.01
CA PRO A 54 -19.40 0.56 -6.03
C PRO A 54 -19.62 -0.68 -6.92
N PRO A 55 -20.70 -1.47 -6.71
CA PRO A 55 -20.90 -2.77 -7.37
C PRO A 55 -21.44 -2.63 -8.81
N LEU A 56 -20.71 -1.92 -9.66
CA LEU A 56 -21.04 -1.65 -11.06
C LEU A 56 -20.55 -2.81 -11.95
N TYR A 57 -21.10 -4.00 -11.74
CA TYR A 57 -20.57 -5.27 -12.28
C TYR A 57 -20.50 -5.33 -13.81
N GLU A 58 -21.33 -4.57 -14.51
CA GLU A 58 -21.33 -4.49 -15.98
C GLU A 58 -20.23 -3.58 -16.54
N GLU A 59 -19.58 -2.77 -15.68
CA GLU A 59 -18.53 -1.84 -16.09
C GLU A 59 -17.12 -2.42 -15.87
N ALA A 60 -16.14 -1.89 -16.61
CA ALA A 60 -14.78 -2.43 -16.65
C ALA A 60 -14.08 -2.48 -15.29
N GLN A 61 -14.38 -1.54 -14.38
CA GLN A 61 -13.82 -1.50 -13.02
C GLN A 61 -14.20 -2.71 -12.15
N CYS A 62 -15.23 -3.47 -12.53
CA CYS A 62 -15.60 -4.71 -11.86
C CYS A 62 -15.36 -5.94 -12.75
N SER A 63 -15.65 -5.85 -14.05
CA SER A 63 -15.64 -7.00 -14.96
C SER A 63 -14.28 -7.33 -15.56
N SER A 64 -13.37 -6.35 -15.65
CA SER A 64 -12.09 -6.48 -16.37
C SER A 64 -10.87 -6.59 -15.45
N ILE A 65 -11.09 -6.81 -14.15
CA ILE A 65 -10.03 -6.83 -13.14
C ILE A 65 -9.32 -8.19 -13.11
N PRO A 66 -7.97 -8.23 -13.21
CA PRO A 66 -7.21 -9.45 -13.10
C PRO A 66 -7.45 -10.20 -11.78
N ALA A 67 -7.25 -11.51 -11.80
CA ALA A 67 -7.22 -12.29 -10.57
C ALA A 67 -6.06 -11.86 -9.66
N SER A 68 -6.20 -12.10 -8.36
CA SER A 68 -5.10 -11.95 -7.40
C SER A 68 -3.94 -12.88 -7.75
N ASN A 69 -2.72 -12.50 -7.37
CA ASN A 69 -1.53 -13.35 -7.49
C ASN A 69 -1.51 -14.49 -6.46
N LEU A 70 -2.36 -14.43 -5.44
CA LEU A 70 -2.50 -15.50 -4.46
C LEU A 70 -3.04 -16.77 -5.10
N ALA A 71 -2.65 -17.92 -4.55
CA ALA A 71 -3.22 -19.20 -4.95
C ALA A 71 -4.75 -19.19 -4.74
N HIS A 72 -5.51 -19.81 -5.66
CA HIS A 72 -6.97 -19.79 -5.66
C HIS A 72 -7.63 -20.27 -4.35
N ASN A 73 -6.93 -21.05 -3.53
CA ASN A 73 -7.42 -21.54 -2.24
C ASN A 73 -6.65 -20.96 -1.04
N ALA A 74 -5.94 -19.84 -1.21
CA ALA A 74 -5.13 -19.21 -0.17
C ALA A 74 -5.96 -18.82 1.06
N LEU A 75 -7.25 -18.52 0.89
CA LEU A 75 -8.19 -18.18 1.98
C LEU A 75 -8.86 -19.41 2.61
N GLY A 76 -8.45 -20.62 2.23
CA GLY A 76 -8.93 -21.88 2.79
C GLY A 76 -10.12 -22.49 2.03
N PRO A 77 -10.74 -23.56 2.56
CA PRO A 77 -11.76 -24.36 1.86
C PRO A 77 -13.05 -23.61 1.50
N LYS A 78 -13.30 -22.46 2.12
CA LYS A 78 -14.46 -21.60 1.84
C LYS A 78 -14.21 -20.57 0.75
N THR A 79 -13.02 -20.53 0.15
CA THR A 79 -12.72 -19.62 -0.97
C THR A 79 -13.74 -19.84 -2.10
N GLY A 80 -14.33 -18.75 -2.60
CA GLY A 80 -15.32 -18.81 -3.69
C GLY A 80 -16.75 -19.20 -3.27
N ASN A 81 -17.06 -19.32 -1.97
CA ASN A 81 -18.41 -19.66 -1.49
C ASN A 81 -19.41 -18.48 -1.50
N GLY A 82 -19.00 -17.29 -1.96
CA GLY A 82 -19.81 -16.06 -1.96
C GLY A 82 -19.73 -15.21 -0.68
N ASP A 83 -19.10 -15.69 0.39
CA ASP A 83 -18.79 -14.87 1.57
C ASP A 83 -17.57 -13.98 1.26
N LEU A 84 -17.77 -12.66 1.29
CA LEU A 84 -16.73 -11.67 1.00
C LEU A 84 -15.53 -11.76 1.93
N ALA A 85 -15.66 -12.34 3.14
CA ALA A 85 -14.52 -12.61 3.98
C ALA A 85 -13.53 -13.58 3.31
N TYR A 86 -14.01 -14.55 2.53
CA TYR A 86 -13.19 -15.52 1.79
C TYR A 86 -13.04 -15.18 0.30
N ALA A 87 -13.47 -13.99 -0.13
CA ALA A 87 -13.23 -13.53 -1.50
C ALA A 87 -11.77 -13.07 -1.67
N ASP A 88 -11.22 -13.26 -2.87
CA ASP A 88 -9.90 -12.75 -3.21
C ASP A 88 -9.91 -11.21 -3.20
N ALA A 89 -8.85 -10.63 -2.63
CA ALA A 89 -8.62 -9.21 -2.72
C ALA A 89 -8.04 -8.90 -4.09
N ARG A 90 -8.83 -8.26 -4.94
CA ARG A 90 -8.42 -7.95 -6.31
C ARG A 90 -8.96 -6.66 -6.86
N PHE A 91 -9.98 -6.08 -6.24
CA PHE A 91 -10.62 -4.88 -6.75
C PHE A 91 -9.81 -3.66 -6.35
N PHE A 92 -9.75 -2.68 -7.25
CA PHE A 92 -9.06 -1.42 -7.00
C PHE A 92 -9.59 -0.74 -5.74
N ASN A 93 -8.72 -0.12 -4.94
CA ASN A 93 -9.10 0.76 -3.84
C ASN A 93 -8.35 2.10 -3.97
N SER A 94 -9.07 3.22 -4.07
CA SER A 94 -8.51 4.56 -4.24
C SER A 94 -7.92 5.16 -2.96
N GLY A 95 -8.09 4.51 -1.81
CA GLY A 95 -7.71 5.05 -0.50
C GLY A 95 -6.23 5.00 -0.17
N SER A 96 -5.41 4.41 -1.04
CA SER A 96 -3.96 4.29 -0.87
C SER A 96 -3.26 4.12 -2.22
N VAL A 97 -2.13 4.81 -2.39
CA VAL A 97 -1.26 4.71 -3.57
C VAL A 97 0.21 4.92 -3.20
N ILE A 98 1.11 4.26 -3.91
CA ILE A 98 2.53 4.63 -3.99
C ILE A 98 3.00 4.59 -5.44
N GLY A 99 3.95 5.45 -5.78
CA GLY A 99 4.63 5.43 -7.06
C GLY A 99 5.30 6.77 -7.38
N PRO A 100 5.88 6.91 -8.58
CA PRO A 100 6.53 8.14 -9.01
C PRO A 100 5.49 9.26 -9.13
N ILE A 101 5.87 10.47 -8.69
CA ILE A 101 4.95 11.61 -8.66
C ILE A 101 4.50 12.03 -10.08
N GLY A 102 5.31 11.77 -11.12
CA GLY A 102 4.95 12.03 -12.51
C GLY A 102 3.74 11.19 -12.93
N ASP A 103 3.90 9.87 -12.90
CA ASP A 103 2.84 8.91 -13.21
C ASP A 103 1.58 9.17 -12.37
N LEU A 104 1.72 9.47 -11.08
CA LEU A 104 0.57 9.77 -10.22
C LEU A 104 -0.19 11.01 -10.69
N ARG A 105 0.51 12.09 -11.07
CA ARG A 105 -0.13 13.29 -11.61
C ARG A 105 -0.87 13.00 -12.90
N ASP A 106 -0.24 12.27 -13.82
CA ASP A 106 -0.87 11.89 -15.09
C ASP A 106 -2.14 11.06 -14.87
N PHE A 107 -2.11 10.12 -13.93
CA PHE A 107 -3.28 9.30 -13.61
C PHE A 107 -4.40 10.08 -12.91
N ILE A 108 -4.07 10.98 -11.97
CA ILE A 108 -5.06 11.83 -11.32
C ILE A 108 -5.70 12.80 -12.33
N ASN A 109 -4.91 13.41 -13.23
CA ASN A 109 -5.45 14.26 -14.28
C ASN A 109 -6.40 13.48 -15.21
N ALA A 110 -6.03 12.28 -15.63
CA ALA A 110 -6.92 11.41 -16.40
C ALA A 110 -8.21 11.07 -15.63
N GLY A 111 -8.13 10.94 -14.30
CA GLY A 111 -9.30 10.72 -13.43
C GLY A 111 -10.24 11.92 -13.40
N ILE A 112 -9.68 13.14 -13.37
CA ILE A 112 -10.44 14.39 -13.48
C ILE A 112 -11.10 14.49 -14.86
N ASP A 113 -10.36 14.20 -15.95
CA ASP A 113 -10.92 14.19 -17.31
C ASP A 113 -12.08 13.19 -17.44
N GLU A 114 -11.93 11.98 -16.88
CA GLU A 114 -13.00 10.96 -16.84
C GLU A 114 -14.21 11.44 -16.04
N MET A 115 -13.99 12.10 -14.90
CA MET A 115 -15.05 12.71 -14.11
C MET A 115 -15.78 13.77 -14.93
N GLU A 116 -15.09 14.76 -15.49
CA GLU A 116 -15.68 15.84 -16.28
C GLU A 116 -16.46 15.32 -17.49
N ALA A 117 -15.94 14.30 -18.17
CA ALA A 117 -16.57 13.70 -19.34
C ALA A 117 -17.83 12.86 -19.02
N THR A 118 -17.90 12.29 -17.81
CA THR A 118 -18.96 11.32 -17.43
C THR A 118 -19.81 11.75 -16.24
N PHE A 119 -19.63 12.98 -15.75
CA PHE A 119 -20.35 13.50 -14.60
C PHE A 119 -21.86 13.52 -14.87
N ASP A 120 -22.60 12.79 -14.04
CA ASP A 120 -24.05 12.84 -14.00
C ASP A 120 -24.48 13.14 -12.56
N PRO A 121 -25.08 14.31 -12.27
CA PRO A 121 -25.52 14.63 -10.92
C PRO A 121 -26.61 13.68 -10.39
N LYS A 122 -27.25 12.88 -11.26
CA LYS A 122 -28.23 11.86 -10.87
C LYS A 122 -27.59 10.52 -10.53
N PHE A 123 -26.34 10.30 -10.91
CA PHE A 123 -25.62 9.08 -10.59
C PHE A 123 -25.24 9.09 -9.11
N GLU A 124 -25.61 8.06 -8.36
CA GLU A 124 -25.44 8.01 -6.89
C GLU A 124 -23.99 8.24 -6.44
N TYR A 125 -23.02 7.80 -7.23
CA TYR A 125 -21.59 7.84 -6.90
C TYR A 125 -20.82 8.94 -7.66
N HIS A 126 -21.50 10.00 -8.11
CA HIS A 126 -20.89 11.08 -8.91
C HIS A 126 -19.76 11.86 -8.23
N ASN A 127 -19.60 11.77 -6.90
CA ASN A 127 -18.49 12.39 -6.16
C ASN A 127 -17.45 11.35 -5.67
N SER A 128 -17.44 10.15 -6.24
CA SER A 128 -16.56 9.06 -5.80
C SER A 128 -15.30 9.00 -6.65
N ASP A 129 -14.17 9.38 -6.04
CA ASP A 129 -12.81 9.15 -6.57
C ASP A 129 -12.59 7.67 -6.97
N GLN A 130 -13.07 6.74 -6.14
CA GLN A 130 -13.03 5.30 -6.39
C GLN A 130 -13.66 4.92 -7.74
N VAL A 131 -14.77 5.54 -8.15
CA VAL A 131 -15.42 5.22 -9.44
C VAL A 131 -14.53 5.63 -10.61
N TYR A 132 -14.09 6.88 -10.62
CA TYR A 132 -13.38 7.46 -11.77
C TYR A 132 -12.00 6.83 -11.94
N LEU A 133 -11.25 6.63 -10.84
CA LEU A 133 -9.93 6.00 -10.91
C LEU A 133 -10.01 4.50 -11.23
N ALA A 134 -10.98 3.77 -10.64
CA ALA A 134 -11.13 2.34 -10.94
C ALA A 134 -11.58 2.09 -12.39
N ARG A 135 -12.36 3.00 -13.00
CA ARG A 135 -12.72 2.92 -14.42
C ARG A 135 -11.50 2.98 -15.32
N LEU A 136 -10.57 3.89 -15.06
CA LEU A 136 -9.32 4.00 -15.82
C LEU A 136 -8.50 2.72 -15.71
N PHE A 137 -8.33 2.19 -14.49
CA PHE A 137 -7.64 0.91 -14.30
C PHE A 137 -8.36 -0.25 -15.02
N GLY A 138 -9.68 -0.34 -14.91
CA GLY A 138 -10.47 -1.36 -15.61
C GLY A 138 -10.31 -1.28 -17.13
N ARG A 139 -10.29 -0.07 -17.71
CA ARG A 139 -10.05 0.16 -19.14
C ARG A 139 -8.63 -0.19 -19.57
N GLN A 140 -7.63 0.12 -18.75
CA GLN A 140 -6.25 -0.34 -18.95
C GLN A 140 -6.20 -1.86 -19.07
N GLU A 141 -6.80 -2.58 -18.11
CA GLU A 141 -6.77 -4.04 -18.08
C GLU A 141 -7.59 -4.68 -19.21
N LEU A 142 -8.71 -4.05 -19.59
CA LEU A 142 -9.48 -4.44 -20.77
C LEU A 142 -8.65 -4.30 -22.05
N SER A 143 -7.95 -3.17 -22.22
CA SER A 143 -7.05 -2.92 -23.36
C SER A 143 -5.92 -3.96 -23.40
N ARG A 144 -5.24 -4.20 -22.27
CA ARG A 144 -4.19 -5.23 -22.15
C ARG A 144 -4.73 -6.63 -22.53
N ASN A 145 -5.93 -6.99 -22.09
CA ASN A 145 -6.57 -8.27 -22.46
C ASN A 145 -6.83 -8.38 -23.96
N GLN A 146 -7.35 -7.33 -24.59
CA GLN A 146 -7.60 -7.31 -26.03
C GLN A 146 -6.30 -7.45 -26.84
N GLN A 147 -5.23 -6.78 -26.41
CA GLN A 147 -3.90 -6.89 -27.03
C GLN A 147 -3.36 -8.32 -26.95
N VAL A 148 -3.48 -8.97 -25.79
CA VAL A 148 -3.04 -10.37 -25.60
C VAL A 148 -3.85 -11.34 -26.45
N ILE A 149 -5.19 -11.22 -26.49
CA ILE A 149 -6.05 -12.07 -27.32
C ILE A 149 -5.72 -11.88 -28.80
N HIS A 150 -5.56 -10.63 -29.24
CA HIS A 150 -5.20 -10.32 -30.62
C HIS A 150 -3.84 -10.90 -31.00
N ALA A 151 -2.83 -10.76 -30.14
CA ALA A 151 -1.52 -11.36 -30.34
C ALA A 151 -1.62 -12.89 -30.50
N ARG A 152 -2.35 -13.57 -29.60
CA ARG A 152 -2.56 -15.03 -29.66
C ARG A 152 -3.30 -15.50 -30.91
N ASN A 153 -4.33 -14.77 -31.34
CA ASN A 153 -5.10 -15.10 -32.53
C ASN A 153 -4.31 -14.83 -33.82
N SER A 154 -3.44 -13.81 -33.81
CA SER A 154 -2.60 -13.44 -34.95
C SER A 154 -1.37 -14.35 -35.08
N SER A 155 -0.98 -15.08 -34.03
CA SER A 155 0.02 -16.15 -34.09
C SER A 155 -0.36 -17.30 -35.05
N GLY A 156 -1.57 -17.29 -35.63
CA GLY A 156 -1.99 -18.18 -36.71
C GLY A 156 -1.61 -17.73 -38.14
N ILE A 157 -1.19 -16.48 -38.39
CA ILE A 157 -0.73 -16.00 -39.71
C ILE A 157 0.37 -14.95 -39.53
N LYS A 158 1.50 -15.15 -40.22
CA LYS A 158 2.69 -14.29 -40.20
C LYS A 158 2.39 -12.78 -40.34
N SER A 159 3.08 -12.02 -39.48
CA SER A 159 3.35 -10.57 -39.54
C SER A 159 2.24 -9.64 -39.00
N LEU A 160 2.53 -9.00 -37.86
CA LEU A 160 1.82 -7.82 -37.37
C LEU A 160 2.79 -6.64 -37.28
N SER A 161 3.08 -6.03 -38.43
CA SER A 161 3.49 -4.62 -38.49
C SER A 161 2.27 -3.69 -38.59
N ALA A 162 1.14 -4.04 -37.97
CA ALA A 162 -0.09 -3.27 -38.11
C ALA A 162 -1.02 -3.42 -36.89
N VAL A 163 -0.61 -2.86 -35.75
CA VAL A 163 -1.63 -2.43 -34.77
C VAL A 163 -2.02 -0.99 -35.13
N ARG A 164 -3.31 -0.77 -35.40
CA ARG A 164 -3.84 0.58 -35.63
C ARG A 164 -3.68 1.39 -34.33
N PRO A 165 -3.09 2.61 -34.38
CA PRO A 165 -2.74 3.40 -33.19
C PRO A 165 -3.92 3.80 -32.29
N GLN A 166 -5.16 3.71 -32.78
CA GLN A 166 -6.34 4.30 -32.14
C GLN A 166 -6.77 3.65 -30.81
N TYR A 167 -6.18 2.51 -30.40
CA TYR A 167 -6.46 1.83 -29.13
C TYR A 167 -5.24 1.71 -28.21
N LEU A 168 -4.09 2.24 -28.61
CA LEU A 168 -2.81 1.93 -27.96
C LEU A 168 -2.29 3.02 -27.01
N ASN A 169 -2.83 4.24 -27.01
CA ASN A 169 -2.11 5.35 -26.38
C ASN A 169 -2.88 6.14 -25.31
N THR A 170 -4.14 5.83 -25.03
CA THR A 170 -4.96 6.59 -24.06
C THR A 170 -5.42 5.77 -22.85
N THR A 171 -4.93 4.54 -22.67
CA THR A 171 -5.39 3.64 -21.59
C THR A 171 -4.27 3.07 -20.73
N GLU A 172 -3.00 3.28 -21.07
CA GLU A 172 -1.88 2.76 -20.28
C GLU A 172 -1.41 3.84 -19.30
N HIS A 173 -1.71 3.62 -18.02
CA HIS A 173 -1.43 4.56 -16.93
C HIS A 173 -0.42 3.98 -15.92
N HIS A 174 0.19 2.84 -16.24
CA HIS A 174 1.11 2.11 -15.39
C HIS A 174 0.52 1.70 -14.02
N VAL A 175 -0.80 1.54 -13.95
CA VAL A 175 -1.51 1.24 -12.70
C VAL A 175 -1.49 -0.26 -12.40
N ALA A 176 -1.33 -0.58 -11.12
CA ALA A 176 -1.31 -1.91 -10.56
C ALA A 176 -2.01 -1.97 -9.20
N ILE A 177 -2.37 -3.18 -8.77
CA ILE A 177 -2.96 -3.44 -7.46
C ILE A 177 -1.95 -4.22 -6.61
N ASP A 178 -1.77 -3.81 -5.36
CA ASP A 178 -1.08 -4.56 -4.32
C ASP A 178 -1.98 -5.69 -3.79
N TYR A 179 -2.08 -6.76 -4.57
CA TYR A 179 -2.97 -7.90 -4.31
C TYR A 179 -2.70 -8.63 -2.98
N GLU A 180 -1.47 -8.56 -2.47
CA GLU A 180 -0.98 -9.36 -1.36
C GLU A 180 -0.80 -8.55 -0.07
N SER A 181 -1.25 -7.30 -0.06
CA SER A 181 -1.03 -6.36 1.05
C SER A 181 0.45 -6.24 1.44
N THR A 182 1.35 -6.24 0.45
CA THR A 182 2.78 -6.05 0.71
C THR A 182 3.03 -4.64 1.25
N LEU A 183 2.27 -3.66 0.76
CA LEU A 183 2.28 -2.26 1.20
C LEU A 183 0.98 -1.90 1.92
N PHE A 184 -0.17 -2.16 1.31
CA PHE A 184 -1.46 -1.64 1.72
C PHE A 184 -2.43 -2.75 2.14
N GLN A 185 -2.94 -2.68 3.36
CA GLN A 185 -4.02 -3.52 3.84
C GLN A 185 -5.30 -2.68 3.96
N THR A 186 -6.29 -2.94 3.11
CA THR A 186 -7.64 -2.37 3.30
C THR A 186 -8.39 -3.13 4.41
N GLY A 187 -9.35 -2.49 5.06
CA GLY A 187 -10.02 -3.04 6.23
C GLY A 187 -11.22 -3.94 5.95
N CYS A 188 -11.99 -3.64 4.91
CA CYS A 188 -13.27 -4.27 4.68
C CYS A 188 -13.12 -5.77 4.37
N TYR A 189 -13.82 -6.60 5.14
CA TYR A 189 -13.74 -8.08 5.07
C TYR A 189 -12.36 -8.68 5.36
N PHE A 190 -11.42 -7.91 5.94
CA PHE A 190 -10.08 -8.38 6.28
C PHE A 190 -9.84 -8.67 7.76
N ASP A 191 -10.79 -8.35 8.65
CA ASP A 191 -10.61 -8.52 10.10
C ASP A 191 -10.25 -9.95 10.51
N ARG A 192 -10.72 -10.97 9.79
CA ARG A 192 -10.34 -12.38 10.03
C ARG A 192 -8.87 -12.67 9.72
N TRP A 193 -8.29 -11.96 8.75
CA TRP A 193 -6.97 -12.23 8.19
C TRP A 193 -5.87 -11.34 8.77
N MET A 194 -6.23 -10.25 9.43
CA MET A 194 -5.30 -9.37 10.13
C MET A 194 -5.10 -9.82 11.58
N HIS A 195 -3.90 -10.29 11.91
CA HIS A 195 -3.55 -10.73 13.26
C HIS A 195 -2.45 -9.87 13.83
N THR A 196 -2.63 -9.44 15.07
CA THR A 196 -1.59 -8.78 15.84
C THR A 196 -0.66 -9.84 16.42
N LEU A 197 0.59 -9.84 15.97
CA LEU A 197 1.59 -10.84 16.34
C LEU A 197 2.79 -10.17 17.02
N ASN A 198 3.41 -10.92 17.94
CA ASN A 198 4.69 -10.61 18.55
C ASN A 198 5.72 -11.59 18.00
N PHE A 199 6.77 -11.08 17.36
CA PHE A 199 7.82 -11.87 16.74
C PHE A 199 8.97 -12.06 17.74
N ASN A 200 8.69 -12.79 18.82
CA ASN A 200 9.54 -12.87 20.01
C ASN A 200 10.19 -14.24 20.24
N ASN A 201 10.06 -15.18 19.30
CA ASN A 201 10.86 -16.40 19.34
C ASN A 201 12.35 -16.07 19.10
N SER A 202 13.25 -16.98 19.48
CA SER A 202 14.70 -16.76 19.40
C SER A 202 15.23 -16.47 17.99
N ASP A 203 14.48 -16.82 16.95
CA ASP A 203 14.74 -16.59 15.53
C ASP A 203 13.89 -15.44 14.93
N ASN A 204 13.29 -14.59 15.76
CA ASN A 204 12.37 -13.52 15.36
C ASN A 204 11.14 -14.03 14.58
N THR A 205 10.66 -15.24 14.90
CA THR A 205 9.39 -15.74 14.39
C THR A 205 8.23 -15.44 15.35
N ALA A 206 7.02 -15.43 14.80
CA ALA A 206 5.76 -15.47 15.54
C ALA A 206 5.00 -16.75 15.15
N THR A 207 4.28 -17.37 16.09
CA THR A 207 3.45 -18.54 15.80
C THR A 207 2.00 -18.15 15.63
N VAL A 208 1.41 -18.45 14.48
CA VAL A 208 -0.04 -18.31 14.27
C VAL A 208 -0.74 -19.52 14.89
N GLN A 209 -1.38 -19.31 16.04
CA GLN A 209 -2.03 -20.39 16.80
C GLN A 209 -3.52 -20.56 16.51
N LYS A 210 -4.15 -19.54 15.91
CA LYS A 210 -5.59 -19.54 15.66
C LYS A 210 -5.88 -20.08 14.26
N ASP A 211 -6.74 -21.10 14.20
CA ASP A 211 -7.31 -21.54 12.93
C ASP A 211 -8.25 -20.48 12.38
N VAL A 212 -7.76 -19.71 11.41
CA VAL A 212 -8.58 -18.75 10.66
C VAL A 212 -8.94 -19.23 9.26
N PHE A 213 -8.44 -20.40 8.87
CA PHE A 213 -8.72 -21.02 7.57
C PHE A 213 -9.87 -22.04 7.65
N ASP A 214 -10.43 -22.25 8.85
CA ASP A 214 -11.45 -23.27 9.15
C ASP A 214 -11.00 -24.70 8.77
N GLN A 215 -9.75 -25.02 9.06
CA GLN A 215 -9.16 -26.34 8.84
C GLN A 215 -9.56 -27.37 9.92
N GLY A 216 -10.13 -26.93 11.03
CA GLY A 216 -10.59 -27.78 12.12
C GLY A 216 -9.47 -28.64 12.70
N GLN A 217 -9.70 -29.95 12.82
CA GLN A 217 -8.70 -30.88 13.37
C GLN A 217 -7.41 -30.99 12.54
N THR A 218 -7.42 -30.52 11.29
CA THR A 218 -6.24 -30.53 10.42
C THR A 218 -5.37 -29.28 10.58
N PHE A 219 -5.88 -28.25 11.26
CA PHE A 219 -5.12 -27.04 11.52
C PHE A 219 -3.89 -27.36 12.36
N LYS A 220 -2.74 -26.85 11.93
CA LYS A 220 -1.49 -26.88 12.69
C LYS A 220 -0.99 -25.46 12.84
N PRO A 221 -0.65 -25.03 14.07
CA PRO A 221 0.05 -23.77 14.25
C PRO A 221 1.29 -23.72 13.37
N TYR A 222 1.54 -22.57 12.75
CA TYR A 222 2.65 -22.40 11.82
C TYR A 222 3.43 -21.12 12.15
N PRO A 223 4.75 -21.11 11.92
CA PRO A 223 5.57 -19.93 12.15
C PRO A 223 5.45 -18.95 10.99
N LEU A 224 5.56 -17.66 11.32
CA LEU A 224 5.80 -16.57 10.41
C LEU A 224 7.12 -15.92 10.79
N GLN A 225 8.00 -15.75 9.80
CA GLN A 225 9.29 -15.12 9.98
C GLN A 225 9.16 -13.60 9.82
N MET A 226 9.72 -12.83 10.76
CA MET A 226 9.92 -11.40 10.51
C MET A 226 10.96 -11.24 9.39
N PRO A 227 10.67 -10.51 8.31
CA PRO A 227 11.65 -10.23 7.27
C PRO A 227 12.88 -9.52 7.84
N ALA A 228 14.08 -9.88 7.37
CA ALA A 228 15.33 -9.33 7.90
C ALA A 228 15.39 -7.80 7.77
N ASN A 229 14.91 -7.25 6.65
CA ASN A 229 14.87 -5.80 6.46
C ASN A 229 13.93 -5.08 7.45
N VAL A 230 12.80 -5.70 7.81
CA VAL A 230 11.90 -5.19 8.87
C VAL A 230 12.63 -5.14 10.21
N TYR A 231 13.32 -6.22 10.59
CA TYR A 231 14.07 -6.27 11.85
C TYR A 231 15.17 -5.19 11.90
N GLN A 232 15.99 -5.09 10.85
CA GLN A 232 17.08 -4.10 10.77
C GLN A 232 16.55 -2.66 10.79
N SER A 233 15.40 -2.44 10.15
CA SER A 233 14.74 -1.14 10.15
C SER A 233 14.19 -0.76 11.51
N LEU A 234 13.56 -1.71 12.22
CA LEU A 234 13.10 -1.49 13.59
C LEU A 234 14.26 -1.30 14.57
N LEU A 235 15.42 -1.91 14.32
CA LEU A 235 16.64 -1.67 15.11
C LEU A 235 17.12 -0.21 14.98
N ARG A 236 17.05 0.38 13.77
CA ARG A 236 17.33 1.81 13.58
C ARG A 236 16.34 2.69 14.34
N VAL A 237 15.04 2.37 14.26
CA VAL A 237 14.02 3.07 15.02
C VAL A 237 14.28 2.97 16.53
N TYR A 238 14.64 1.79 17.04
CA TYR A 238 15.02 1.62 18.44
C TYR A 238 16.18 2.55 18.82
N ASN A 239 17.21 2.64 17.99
CA ASN A 239 18.38 3.49 18.24
C ASN A 239 18.00 4.98 18.29
N SER A 240 17.04 5.44 17.48
CA SER A 240 16.61 6.86 17.47
C SER A 240 15.80 7.27 18.71
N ILE A 241 15.31 6.29 19.49
CA ILE A 241 14.59 6.50 20.75
C ILE A 241 15.24 5.78 21.95
N ALA A 242 16.51 5.40 21.84
CA ALA A 242 17.17 4.50 22.79
C ALA A 242 17.18 5.01 24.24
N GLU A 243 17.27 6.34 24.44
CA GLU A 243 17.27 6.97 25.76
C GLU A 243 15.99 6.70 26.58
N GLN A 244 14.91 6.28 25.92
CA GLN A 244 13.61 6.00 26.53
C GLN A 244 13.35 4.51 26.74
N GLN A 245 14.32 3.65 26.37
CA GLN A 245 14.15 2.20 26.43
C GLN A 245 14.98 1.60 27.55
N SER A 246 14.32 0.81 28.40
CA SER A 246 14.99 -0.01 29.41
C SER A 246 15.29 -1.44 28.93
N MET A 247 14.65 -1.85 27.83
CA MET A 247 14.82 -3.16 27.21
C MET A 247 15.99 -3.16 26.24
N SER A 248 16.63 -4.31 26.04
CA SER A 248 17.53 -4.50 24.90
C SER A 248 16.76 -4.34 23.58
N SER A 249 17.47 -4.04 22.48
CA SER A 249 16.84 -3.90 21.16
C SER A 249 16.08 -5.16 20.74
N GLN A 250 16.62 -6.35 21.02
CA GLN A 250 15.96 -7.62 20.71
C GLN A 250 14.64 -7.79 21.48
N GLU A 251 14.66 -7.54 22.79
CA GLU A 251 13.45 -7.63 23.63
C GLU A 251 12.41 -6.58 23.21
N TRP A 252 12.84 -5.35 22.92
CA TRP A 252 11.96 -4.29 22.46
C TRP A 252 11.29 -4.66 21.14
N ILE A 253 12.06 -5.07 20.12
CA ILE A 253 11.53 -5.49 18.80
C ILE A 253 10.57 -6.68 18.96
N GLY A 254 10.93 -7.68 19.77
CA GLY A 254 10.05 -8.83 20.04
C GLY A 254 8.75 -8.45 20.75
N SER A 255 8.76 -7.39 21.56
CA SER A 255 7.58 -6.89 22.26
C SER A 255 6.59 -6.13 21.36
N LEU A 256 7.01 -5.73 20.16
CA LEU A 256 6.17 -4.97 19.24
C LEU A 256 5.00 -5.82 18.73
N LYS A 257 3.81 -5.21 18.79
CA LYS A 257 2.57 -5.74 18.25
C LYS A 257 2.44 -5.33 16.78
N LEU A 258 2.88 -6.22 15.88
CA LEU A 258 2.86 -6.00 14.44
C LEU A 258 1.63 -6.68 13.84
N VAL A 259 0.79 -5.90 13.14
CA VAL A 259 -0.40 -6.43 12.49
C VAL A 259 0.01 -7.07 11.16
N THR A 260 -0.32 -8.34 10.99
CA THR A 260 0.15 -9.18 9.90
C THR A 260 -1.05 -9.75 9.15
N ASN A 261 -1.03 -9.70 7.83
CA ASN A 261 -1.96 -10.47 7.01
C ASN A 261 -1.46 -11.92 6.97
N VAL A 262 -2.19 -12.84 7.61
CA VAL A 262 -1.73 -14.23 7.77
C VAL A 262 -1.96 -15.09 6.52
N VAL A 263 -2.69 -14.58 5.53
CA VAL A 263 -2.91 -15.25 4.23
C VAL A 263 -1.71 -15.00 3.32
N SER A 264 -1.37 -13.73 3.08
CA SER A 264 -0.18 -13.36 2.30
C SER A 264 1.12 -13.44 3.10
N LYS A 265 1.02 -13.60 4.43
CA LYS A 265 2.14 -13.64 5.38
C LYS A 265 2.91 -12.31 5.47
N ASN A 266 2.34 -11.23 4.96
CA ASN A 266 2.94 -9.91 4.99
C ASN A 266 2.62 -9.18 6.30
N ILE A 267 3.66 -8.69 6.98
CA ILE A 267 3.53 -7.55 7.89
C ILE A 267 3.33 -6.34 6.99
N PHE A 268 2.10 -5.92 6.72
CA PHE A 268 1.82 -4.83 5.77
C PHE A 268 2.31 -3.48 6.30
N ALA A 269 2.66 -2.55 5.42
CA ALA A 269 3.20 -1.25 5.85
C ALA A 269 2.10 -0.29 6.34
N PHE A 270 1.00 -0.19 5.59
CA PHE A 270 -0.09 0.73 5.84
C PHE A 270 -1.43 0.00 5.95
N TYR A 271 -2.20 0.34 6.97
CA TYR A 271 -3.61 0.01 7.02
C TYR A 271 -4.47 1.18 6.52
N HIS A 272 -5.36 0.90 5.58
CA HIS A 272 -6.39 1.82 5.11
C HIS A 272 -7.78 1.36 5.62
N ALA A 273 -8.48 2.24 6.34
CA ALA A 273 -9.75 1.90 6.98
C ALA A 273 -10.93 2.05 6.01
N THR A 274 -11.40 0.92 5.48
CA THR A 274 -12.59 0.84 4.62
C THR A 274 -13.78 0.25 5.37
N CYS A 275 -15.00 0.49 4.85
CA CYS A 275 -16.26 0.14 5.51
C CYS A 275 -16.45 0.84 6.86
N SER A 276 -16.58 0.11 7.98
CA SER A 276 -16.86 0.72 9.28
C SER A 276 -15.63 1.42 9.85
N LYS A 277 -15.74 2.72 10.11
CA LYS A 277 -14.68 3.53 10.76
C LYS A 277 -14.82 3.63 12.28
N LYS A 278 -15.80 2.95 12.88
CA LYS A 278 -16.11 3.04 14.33
C LYS A 278 -14.94 2.66 15.24
N SER A 279 -14.07 1.75 14.79
CA SER A 279 -12.91 1.28 15.55
C SER A 279 -11.59 1.95 15.13
N LEU A 280 -11.63 2.98 14.29
CA LEU A 280 -10.41 3.62 13.77
C LEU A 280 -9.51 4.14 14.90
N LEU A 281 -10.10 4.89 15.85
CA LEU A 281 -9.35 5.48 16.96
C LEU A 281 -8.82 4.41 17.93
N SER A 282 -9.63 3.41 18.27
CA SER A 282 -9.17 2.32 19.17
C SER A 282 -8.09 1.48 18.52
N ARG A 283 -8.17 1.23 17.21
CA ARG A 283 -7.15 0.53 16.44
C ARG A 283 -5.86 1.36 16.35
N PHE A 284 -5.95 2.66 16.06
CA PHE A 284 -4.80 3.57 16.07
C PHE A 284 -4.03 3.50 17.40
N LYS A 285 -4.75 3.60 18.53
CA LYS A 285 -4.18 3.50 19.88
C LYS A 285 -3.61 2.13 20.22
N SER A 286 -3.88 1.09 19.42
CA SER A 286 -3.34 -0.26 19.63
C SER A 286 -2.04 -0.54 18.89
N TYR A 287 -1.62 0.34 17.97
CA TYR A 287 -0.36 0.15 17.24
C TYR A 287 0.84 0.39 18.15
N TRP A 288 1.93 -0.33 17.88
CA TRP A 288 3.16 -0.30 18.69
C TRP A 288 3.78 1.09 18.80
N PHE A 289 3.62 1.94 17.78
CA PHE A 289 4.21 3.28 17.76
C PHE A 289 3.44 4.29 18.60
N HIS A 290 2.17 4.01 18.99
CA HIS A 290 1.31 4.97 19.69
C HIS A 290 1.96 5.51 20.99
N PRO A 291 2.55 4.67 21.87
CA PRO A 291 3.24 5.15 23.07
C PRO A 291 4.51 5.98 22.80
N PHE A 292 5.07 5.90 21.59
CA PHE A 292 6.34 6.52 21.22
C PHE A 292 6.18 7.67 20.21
N MET A 293 4.96 8.05 19.84
CA MET A 293 4.71 9.00 18.74
C MET A 293 5.49 10.30 18.89
N GLU A 294 5.45 10.92 20.08
CA GLU A 294 6.15 12.18 20.31
C GLU A 294 7.66 12.03 20.06
N SER A 295 8.28 10.99 20.61
CA SER A 295 9.70 10.70 20.48
C SER A 295 10.09 10.38 19.04
N LEU A 296 9.26 9.61 18.34
CA LEU A 296 9.45 9.26 16.93
C LEU A 296 9.32 10.49 16.03
N MET A 297 8.34 11.37 16.30
CA MET A 297 8.17 12.62 15.54
C MET A 297 9.33 13.58 15.78
N ARG A 298 9.83 13.71 17.02
CA ARG A 298 11.04 14.49 17.32
C ARG A 298 12.29 13.92 16.67
N ALA A 299 12.44 12.59 16.63
CA ALA A 299 13.54 11.95 15.92
C ALA A 299 13.48 12.25 14.42
N ALA A 300 12.33 12.02 13.78
CA ALA A 300 12.13 12.30 12.36
C ALA A 300 12.35 13.79 12.03
N PHE A 301 11.89 14.71 12.89
CA PHE A 301 12.16 16.14 12.73
C PHE A 301 13.66 16.43 12.70
N ARG A 302 14.45 15.89 13.63
CA ARG A 302 15.91 16.10 13.66
C ARG A 302 16.61 15.51 12.44
N GLU A 303 16.26 14.28 12.05
CA GLU A 303 16.86 13.58 10.89
C GLU A 303 16.58 14.34 9.58
N THR A 304 15.34 14.81 9.38
CA THR A 304 14.96 15.59 8.19
C THR A 304 15.64 16.96 8.12
N GLN A 305 15.93 17.59 9.27
CA GLN A 305 16.71 18.84 9.34
C GLN A 305 18.19 18.61 9.01
N ALA A 306 18.75 17.53 9.51
CA ALA A 306 20.15 17.18 9.27
C ALA A 306 20.41 16.74 7.82
N GLY A 307 19.35 16.54 7.02
CA GLY A 307 19.46 16.05 5.64
C GLY A 307 20.00 14.63 5.58
N GLU A 308 19.73 13.84 6.63
CA GLU A 308 20.23 12.47 6.71
C GLU A 308 19.57 11.58 5.65
N LEU A 309 20.33 10.56 5.23
CA LEU A 309 19.79 9.51 4.38
C LEU A 309 18.71 8.75 5.16
N ILE A 310 17.60 8.42 4.48
CA ILE A 310 16.57 7.51 5.01
C ILE A 310 17.19 6.17 5.42
N THR A 311 18.22 5.74 4.67
CA THR A 311 19.01 4.54 4.94
C THR A 311 20.36 4.65 4.23
N GLU A 312 21.41 4.09 4.82
CA GLU A 312 22.74 4.02 4.19
C GLU A 312 22.78 3.01 3.02
N LYS A 313 21.80 2.11 2.96
CA LYS A 313 21.70 1.09 1.91
C LYS A 313 21.16 1.71 0.62
N LEU A 314 21.79 1.42 -0.51
CA LEU A 314 21.20 1.71 -1.81
C LEU A 314 19.93 0.88 -2.02
N ILE A 315 18.81 1.54 -2.30
CA ILE A 315 17.56 0.89 -2.71
C ILE A 315 17.34 1.23 -4.18
N ASP A 316 17.18 0.21 -5.02
CA ASP A 316 17.14 0.35 -6.49
C ASP A 316 18.37 1.09 -7.05
N GLY A 317 19.54 0.86 -6.43
CA GLY A 317 20.81 1.51 -6.82
C GLY A 317 20.89 3.01 -6.48
N ARG A 318 20.02 3.52 -5.60
CA ARG A 318 19.92 4.95 -5.27
C ARG A 318 20.00 5.19 -3.78
N GLU A 319 20.54 6.35 -3.41
CA GLU A 319 20.42 6.93 -2.07
C GLU A 319 19.05 7.61 -1.95
N TRP A 320 18.47 7.56 -0.74
CA TRP A 320 17.14 8.08 -0.47
C TRP A 320 17.19 9.13 0.63
N VAL A 321 16.61 10.30 0.36
CA VAL A 321 16.51 11.43 1.28
C VAL A 321 15.09 11.95 1.30
N TYR A 322 14.74 12.66 2.37
CA TYR A 322 13.50 13.42 2.43
C TYR A 322 13.57 14.60 1.45
N LYS A 323 12.54 14.76 0.61
CA LYS A 323 12.48 15.85 -0.38
C LYS A 323 12.34 17.22 0.27
N THR A 324 11.59 17.30 1.37
CA THR A 324 11.25 18.55 2.07
C THR A 324 11.74 18.45 3.50
N SER A 325 12.57 19.40 3.91
CA SER A 325 12.93 19.61 5.32
C SER A 325 11.92 20.55 5.96
N TYR A 326 11.64 20.37 7.25
CA TYR A 326 10.78 21.27 8.00
C TYR A 326 11.40 22.68 8.07
N PRO A 327 10.60 23.76 8.17
CA PRO A 327 11.14 25.11 8.32
C PRO A 327 11.72 25.35 9.72
N THR A 328 12.71 26.25 9.83
CA THR A 328 13.36 26.64 11.09
C THR A 328 12.88 27.98 11.66
N ASP A 329 12.29 28.83 10.81
CA ASP A 329 12.02 30.24 11.13
C ASP A 329 10.55 30.46 11.50
N ALA A 330 10.17 30.14 12.75
CA ALA A 330 8.98 30.65 13.47
C ALA A 330 8.81 29.96 14.83
N GLY A 331 9.49 30.41 15.90
CA GLY A 331 9.18 29.95 17.28
C GLY A 331 9.24 28.42 17.50
N VAL A 332 10.04 27.71 16.69
CA VAL A 332 10.02 26.25 16.49
C VAL A 332 10.65 25.45 17.64
N ASP A 333 11.23 26.11 18.64
CA ASP A 333 11.75 25.41 19.84
C ASP A 333 10.64 24.66 20.61
N GLU A 334 9.37 25.04 20.44
CA GLU A 334 8.22 24.33 21.02
C GLU A 334 7.61 23.24 20.10
N ASP A 335 7.92 23.22 18.79
CA ASP A 335 7.20 22.37 17.82
C ASP A 335 8.10 21.45 16.96
N GLN A 336 9.02 20.75 17.62
CA GLN A 336 9.81 19.66 17.02
C GLN A 336 8.99 18.41 16.68
N LEU A 337 7.66 18.53 16.55
CA LEU A 337 6.76 17.47 16.15
C LEU A 337 6.45 17.52 14.64
N GLY A 338 6.97 18.52 13.93
CA GLY A 338 6.75 18.70 12.49
C GLY A 338 5.46 19.45 12.22
N GLY A 339 4.75 19.07 11.17
CA GLY A 339 3.55 19.77 10.70
C GLY A 339 3.15 19.37 9.28
N VAL A 340 2.34 20.20 8.65
CA VAL A 340 1.86 20.00 7.28
C VAL A 340 2.32 21.14 6.38
N PHE A 341 2.80 20.79 5.19
CA PHE A 341 3.02 21.78 4.13
C PHE A 341 1.69 22.10 3.45
N THR A 342 1.49 23.35 3.08
CA THR A 342 0.30 23.79 2.35
C THR A 342 0.67 24.38 1.00
N ASP A 343 -0.30 24.47 0.12
CA ASP A 343 -0.22 25.17 -1.16
C ASP A 343 -0.55 26.67 -1.04
N SER A 344 -0.82 27.17 0.17
CA SER A 344 -1.06 28.59 0.45
C SER A 344 0.22 29.39 0.31
N GLU A 345 0.19 30.42 -0.54
CA GLU A 345 1.29 31.39 -0.66
C GLU A 345 1.59 32.12 0.66
N ALA A 346 0.57 32.30 1.51
CA ALA A 346 0.68 33.03 2.77
C ALA A 346 1.15 32.16 3.94
N GLU A 347 0.91 30.85 3.90
CA GLU A 347 1.15 29.94 5.02
C GLU A 347 1.63 28.57 4.50
N GLY A 348 2.80 28.54 3.86
CA GLY A 348 3.34 27.33 3.23
C GLY A 348 3.63 26.17 4.19
N PHE A 349 3.56 26.40 5.51
CA PHE A 349 3.70 25.37 6.54
C PHE A 349 2.86 25.72 7.77
N VAL A 350 2.09 24.73 8.25
CA VAL A 350 1.34 24.79 9.51
C VAL A 350 1.92 23.76 10.47
N SER A 351 2.38 24.22 11.61
CA SER A 351 3.04 23.37 12.61
C SER A 351 2.05 22.41 13.29
N TYR A 352 2.54 21.30 13.85
CA TYR A 352 1.69 20.30 14.49
C TYR A 352 0.88 20.89 15.65
N THR A 353 1.50 21.71 16.49
CA THR A 353 0.86 22.34 17.66
C THR A 353 -0.28 23.27 17.24
N THR A 354 -0.12 24.00 16.14
CA THR A 354 -1.19 24.82 15.56
C THR A 354 -2.29 23.95 14.95
N LEU A 355 -1.93 22.93 14.17
CA LEU A 355 -2.89 22.06 13.49
C LEU A 355 -3.73 21.22 14.46
N CYS A 356 -3.14 20.81 15.59
CA CYS A 356 -3.71 19.84 16.52
C CYS A 356 -3.92 20.40 17.93
N SER A 357 -4.02 21.73 18.10
CA SER A 357 -4.10 22.42 19.40
C SER A 357 -5.14 21.81 20.35
N ASP A 358 -6.32 21.46 19.83
CA ASP A 358 -7.45 20.94 20.61
C ASP A 358 -7.33 19.42 20.91
N HIS A 359 -6.28 18.78 20.39
CA HIS A 359 -6.10 17.34 20.34
C HIS A 359 -4.68 16.89 20.73
N LEU A 360 -3.90 17.76 21.38
CA LEU A 360 -2.54 17.43 21.86
C LEU A 360 -2.54 16.27 22.86
N ASP A 361 -3.68 15.98 23.50
CA ASP A 361 -3.86 14.84 24.40
C ASP A 361 -3.90 13.48 23.69
N LEU A 362 -4.14 13.42 22.37
CA LEU A 362 -4.17 12.18 21.60
C LEU A 362 -2.83 11.42 21.60
N PHE A 363 -1.74 12.14 21.87
CA PHE A 363 -0.38 11.59 21.98
C PHE A 363 -0.01 11.13 23.38
N LYS A 364 -0.79 11.47 24.41
CA LYS A 364 -0.51 11.01 25.76
C LYS A 364 -0.79 9.49 25.82
N PRO A 365 0.18 8.68 26.29
CA PRO A 365 -0.09 7.29 26.61
C PRO A 365 -1.29 7.23 27.55
N LYS A 366 -2.14 6.20 27.42
CA LYS A 366 -3.13 5.94 28.48
C LYS A 366 -2.36 5.74 29.79
N GLN A 367 -2.63 6.58 30.79
CA GLN A 367 -2.20 6.36 32.16
C GLN A 367 -2.74 5.04 32.69
#